data_AF-A0A2N5Z0T3-F1
#
_entry.id   AF-A0A2N5Z0T3-F1
#
_cell.length_a   1.000
_cell.length_b   1.000
_cell.length_c   1.000
_cell.angle_alpha   90.00
_cell.angle_beta   90.00
_cell.angle_gamma   90.00
#
_symmetry.space_group_name_H-M   'P 1'
#
loop_
_entity.id
_entity.type
_entity.pdbx_description
1 polymer ?
#
loop_
_entity_poly.entity_id
_entity_poly.type
_entity_poly.pdbx_seq_one_letter_code
_entity_poly.pdbx_strand_id
1 'polypeptide(L)'
;DLVKKLNFRPWVVQKTVHSTLRIIVQSLLMFLLFPIYLIGGIMNYLPYKTPVWMTKKIKDRQFISSVRDVAGLVLFTIYYLILIIVSLFIDQAWWLKLSTLVALPFAGLFAFHYYVEAKKLFARIRYNLMTWFKNKDLIELKELYNDIIHIMGKVTN
;
A
#
# COMPACT_ATOMS: atom_id res chain seq x y z
N ASP A 1 5.25 1.49 24.99
CA ASP A 1 5.65 2.17 23.75
C ASP A 1 4.40 2.49 22.92
N LEU A 2 3.87 3.71 23.04
CA LEU A 2 2.61 4.16 22.43
C LEU A 2 2.60 4.02 20.90
N VAL A 3 3.78 4.15 20.27
CA VAL A 3 3.96 3.97 18.83
C VAL A 3 3.58 2.55 18.41
N LYS A 4 3.99 1.54 19.19
CA LYS A 4 3.62 0.13 18.94
C LYS A 4 2.15 -0.12 19.24
N LYS A 5 1.62 0.47 20.31
CA LYS A 5 0.20 0.34 20.71
C LYS A 5 -0.74 0.89 19.64
N LEU A 6 -0.50 2.11 19.19
CA LEU A 6 -1.34 2.79 18.21
C LEU A 6 -1.01 2.44 16.76
N ASN A 7 0.17 1.89 16.47
CA ASN A 7 0.60 1.45 15.15
C ASN A 7 0.35 2.52 14.05
N PHE A 8 0.59 3.79 14.37
CA PHE A 8 0.55 4.88 13.40
C PHE A 8 1.92 5.07 12.77
N ARG A 9 1.94 5.38 11.48
CA ARG A 9 3.16 5.84 10.81
C ARG A 9 3.43 7.31 11.22
N PRO A 10 4.69 7.76 11.30
CA PRO A 10 5.02 9.12 11.74
C PRO A 10 4.28 10.22 10.98
N TRP A 11 4.15 10.09 9.65
CA TRP A 11 3.45 11.07 8.81
C TRP A 11 1.96 11.25 9.16
N VAL A 12 1.34 10.29 9.85
CA VAL A 12 -0.05 10.39 10.30
C VAL A 12 -0.17 11.32 11.49
N VAL A 13 0.82 11.31 12.39
CA VAL A 13 0.81 12.07 13.66
C VAL A 13 1.26 13.52 13.45
N GLN A 14 2.00 13.80 12.37
CA GLN A 14 2.50 15.13 12.03
C GLN A 14 1.43 16.20 11.79
N LYS A 15 0.20 15.82 11.44
CA LYS A 15 -0.87 16.77 11.14
C LYS A 15 -1.87 16.83 12.29
N THR A 16 -2.38 18.02 12.61
CA THR A 16 -3.38 18.19 13.68
C THR A 16 -4.66 17.40 13.40
N VAL A 17 -5.24 17.56 12.20
CA VAL A 17 -6.40 16.83 11.67
C VAL A 17 -6.28 16.68 10.16
N HIS A 18 -6.79 15.59 9.58
CA HIS A 18 -6.92 15.45 8.13
C HIS A 18 -8.27 15.96 7.63
N SER A 19 -8.32 16.56 6.43
CA SER A 19 -9.59 17.07 5.86
C SER A 19 -10.64 15.97 5.71
N THR A 20 -11.78 16.11 6.42
CA THR A 20 -12.90 15.16 6.38
C THR A 20 -13.54 15.11 5.00
N LEU A 21 -13.71 16.25 4.33
CA LEU A 21 -14.24 16.31 2.96
C LEU A 21 -13.37 15.48 2.00
N ARG A 22 -12.04 15.65 2.08
CA ARG A 22 -11.10 14.88 1.26
C ARG A 22 -11.20 13.39 1.54
N ILE A 23 -11.37 12.99 2.81
CA ILE A 23 -11.57 11.58 3.19
C ILE A 23 -12.86 11.04 2.58
N ILE A 24 -13.98 11.78 2.65
CA ILE A 24 -15.26 11.35 2.08
C ILE A 24 -15.16 11.17 0.58
N VAL A 25 -14.65 12.18 -0.13
CA VAL A 25 -14.47 12.12 -1.60
C VAL A 25 -13.56 10.96 -1.98
N GLN A 26 -12.42 10.80 -1.28
CA GLN A 26 -11.51 9.68 -1.55
C GLN A 26 -12.18 8.32 -1.27
N SER A 27 -12.95 8.17 -0.19
CA SER A 27 -13.68 6.95 0.11
C SER A 27 -14.68 6.59 -0.99
N LEU A 28 -15.44 7.57 -1.49
CA LEU A 28 -16.40 7.36 -2.58
C LEU A 28 -15.71 6.93 -3.87
N LEU A 29 -14.63 7.63 -4.25
CA LEU A 29 -13.83 7.26 -5.43
C LEU A 29 -13.25 5.86 -5.30
N MET A 30 -12.72 5.51 -4.13
CA MET A 30 -12.19 4.18 -3.87
C MET A 30 -13.28 3.12 -3.96
N PHE A 31 -14.46 3.37 -3.37
CA PHE A 31 -15.59 2.45 -3.46
C PHE A 31 -16.00 2.17 -4.92
N LEU A 32 -16.09 3.22 -5.76
CA LEU A 32 -16.40 3.09 -7.18
C LEU A 32 -15.34 2.27 -7.94
N LEU A 33 -14.06 2.46 -7.60
CA LEU A 33 -12.92 1.80 -8.24
C LEU A 33 -12.60 0.41 -7.67
N PHE A 34 -13.31 -0.01 -6.62
CA PHE A 34 -13.07 -1.28 -5.94
C PHE A 34 -13.17 -2.51 -6.85
N PRO A 35 -14.11 -2.61 -7.82
CA PRO A 35 -14.18 -3.76 -8.73
C PRO A 35 -12.91 -3.90 -9.58
N ILE A 36 -12.36 -2.80 -10.08
CA ILE A 36 -11.11 -2.78 -10.87
C ILE A 36 -9.94 -3.23 -10.00
N TYR A 37 -9.89 -2.75 -8.76
CA TYR A 37 -8.92 -3.21 -7.76
C TYR A 37 -9.01 -4.71 -7.51
N LEU A 38 -10.21 -5.28 -7.37
CA LEU A 38 -10.38 -6.71 -7.15
C LEU A 38 -9.85 -7.53 -8.32
N ILE A 39 -10.22 -7.18 -9.56
CA ILE A 39 -9.75 -7.89 -10.75
C ILE A 39 -8.23 -7.83 -10.84
N GLY A 40 -7.65 -6.63 -10.77
CA GLY A 40 -6.19 -6.45 -10.83
C GLY A 40 -5.46 -7.13 -9.68
N GLY A 41 -6.03 -7.08 -8.47
CA GLY A 41 -5.45 -7.67 -7.27
C GLY A 41 -5.48 -9.19 -7.27
N ILE A 42 -6.59 -9.81 -7.72
CA ILE A 42 -6.73 -11.27 -7.83
C ILE A 42 -5.79 -11.79 -8.92
N MET A 43 -5.81 -11.19 -10.10
CA MET A 43 -4.95 -11.63 -11.21
C MET A 43 -3.47 -11.49 -10.86
N ASN A 44 -3.07 -10.44 -10.15
CA ASN A 44 -1.66 -10.23 -9.81
C ASN A 44 -1.29 -10.74 -8.40
N TYR A 45 -2.17 -11.49 -7.75
CA TYR A 45 -1.94 -11.94 -6.37
C TYR A 45 -0.68 -12.79 -6.23
N LEU A 46 -0.47 -13.70 -7.19
CA LEU A 46 0.67 -14.62 -7.18
C LEU A 46 2.01 -13.86 -7.25
N PRO A 47 2.30 -13.04 -8.28
CA PRO A 47 3.56 -12.30 -8.32
C PRO A 47 3.70 -11.25 -7.21
N TYR A 48 2.60 -10.75 -6.61
CA TYR A 48 2.70 -9.90 -5.41
C TYR A 48 3.18 -10.65 -4.15
N LYS A 49 2.70 -11.87 -3.93
CA LYS A 49 2.97 -12.59 -2.68
C LYS A 49 4.24 -13.41 -2.70
N THR A 50 4.63 -13.91 -3.85
CA THR A 50 5.80 -14.79 -3.97
C THR A 50 7.11 -14.13 -3.45
N PRO A 51 7.47 -12.87 -3.79
CA PRO A 51 8.66 -12.21 -3.23
C PRO A 51 8.60 -12.09 -1.70
N VAL A 52 7.41 -11.81 -1.16
CA VAL A 52 7.19 -11.71 0.28
C VAL A 52 7.41 -13.05 0.98
N TRP A 53 6.96 -14.14 0.37
CA TRP A 53 7.15 -15.49 0.91
C TRP A 53 8.59 -15.96 0.83
N MET A 54 9.28 -15.68 -0.28
CA MET A 54 10.71 -16.02 -0.45
C MET A 54 11.58 -15.37 0.63
N THR A 55 11.28 -14.12 0.97
CA THR A 55 12.06 -13.36 1.95
C THR A 55 11.71 -13.65 3.41
N LYS A 56 10.72 -14.52 3.70
CA LYS A 56 10.37 -14.89 5.09
C LYS A 56 11.53 -15.55 5.86
N LYS A 57 12.45 -16.22 5.15
CA LYS A 57 13.59 -16.93 5.74
C LYS A 57 14.84 -16.05 5.89
N ILE A 58 14.83 -14.83 5.36
CA ILE A 58 15.97 -13.91 5.41
C ILE A 58 15.98 -13.20 6.76
N LYS A 59 17.08 -13.33 7.51
CA LYS A 59 17.25 -12.69 8.83
C LYS A 59 17.58 -11.21 8.74
N ASP A 60 18.41 -10.84 7.76
CA ASP A 60 18.85 -9.45 7.58
C ASP A 60 17.73 -8.59 6.99
N ARG A 61 17.23 -7.63 7.79
CA ARG A 61 16.16 -6.72 7.41
C ARG A 61 16.57 -5.79 6.26
N GLN A 62 17.84 -5.41 6.17
CA GLN A 62 18.32 -4.51 5.12
C GLN A 62 18.28 -5.19 3.75
N PHE A 63 18.49 -6.52 3.72
CA PHE A 63 18.48 -7.31 2.50
C PHE A 63 17.07 -7.69 2.01
N ILE A 64 16.07 -7.73 2.91
CA ILE A 64 14.70 -8.13 2.56
C ILE A 64 14.09 -7.26 1.45
N SER A 65 14.26 -5.94 1.50
CA SER A 65 13.69 -5.03 0.48
C SER A 65 14.33 -5.27 -0.88
N SER A 66 15.65 -5.28 -0.95
CA SER A 66 16.38 -5.50 -2.22
C SER A 66 16.04 -6.84 -2.87
N VAL A 67 15.95 -7.92 -2.08
CA VAL A 67 15.56 -9.24 -2.60
C VAL A 67 14.11 -9.23 -3.09
N ARG A 68 13.19 -8.56 -2.37
CA ARG A 68 11.79 -8.45 -2.82
C ARG A 68 11.68 -7.70 -4.14
N ASP A 69 12.45 -6.65 -4.32
CA ASP A 69 12.40 -5.83 -5.53
C ASP A 69 12.93 -6.60 -6.74
N VAL A 70 14.09 -7.24 -6.61
CA VAL A 70 14.67 -8.09 -7.67
C VAL A 70 13.80 -9.30 -7.96
N ALA A 71 13.36 -10.03 -6.92
CA ALA A 71 12.48 -11.17 -7.10
C ALA A 71 11.13 -10.75 -7.70
N GLY A 72 10.60 -9.60 -7.29
CA GLY A 72 9.39 -9.00 -7.86
C GLY A 72 9.55 -8.78 -9.36
N LEU A 73 10.60 -8.08 -9.78
CA LEU A 73 10.85 -7.81 -11.20
C LEU A 73 10.91 -9.11 -12.04
N VAL A 74 11.68 -10.10 -11.58
CA VAL A 74 11.82 -11.39 -12.28
C VAL A 74 10.50 -12.15 -12.32
N LEU A 75 9.81 -12.25 -11.18
CA LEU A 75 8.57 -13.01 -11.07
C LEU A 75 7.43 -12.38 -11.88
N PHE A 76 7.29 -11.05 -11.86
CA PHE A 76 6.32 -10.35 -12.68
C PHE A 76 6.58 -10.57 -14.18
N THR A 77 7.84 -10.50 -14.59
CA THR A 77 8.23 -10.72 -15.99
C THR A 77 7.86 -12.13 -16.45
N ILE A 78 8.31 -13.16 -15.70
CA ILE A 78 8.01 -14.57 -16.02
C ILE A 78 6.50 -14.82 -15.98
N TYR A 79 5.81 -14.28 -14.98
CA TYR A 79 4.37 -14.45 -14.81
C TYR A 79 3.58 -13.93 -16.02
N TYR A 80 3.88 -12.72 -16.50
CA TYR A 80 3.20 -12.18 -17.68
C TYR A 80 3.58 -12.91 -18.96
N LEU A 81 4.82 -13.35 -19.12
CA LEU A 81 5.20 -14.19 -20.28
C LEU A 81 4.37 -15.47 -20.34
N ILE A 82 4.17 -16.13 -19.20
CA ILE A 82 3.30 -17.32 -19.12
C ILE A 82 1.87 -16.96 -19.48
N LEU A 83 1.32 -15.88 -18.93
CA LEU A 83 -0.06 -15.46 -19.24
C LEU A 83 -0.26 -15.12 -20.72
N ILE A 84 0.73 -14.47 -21.36
CA ILE A 84 0.70 -14.19 -22.79
C ILE A 84 0.67 -15.51 -23.56
N ILE A 85 1.58 -16.44 -23.26
CA ILE A 85 1.61 -17.76 -23.91
C ILE A 85 0.26 -18.47 -23.76
N VAL A 86 -0.31 -18.50 -22.55
CA VAL A 86 -1.63 -19.08 -22.30
C VAL A 86 -2.73 -18.39 -23.10
N SER A 87 -2.72 -17.06 -23.18
CA SER A 87 -3.70 -16.28 -23.95
C SER A 87 -3.67 -16.61 -25.45
N LEU A 88 -2.51 -16.98 -26.00
CA LEU A 88 -2.40 -17.37 -27.41
C LEU A 88 -3.26 -18.59 -27.75
N PHE A 89 -3.44 -19.52 -26.79
CA PHE A 89 -4.20 -20.76 -26.95
C PHE A 89 -5.68 -20.62 -26.58
N ILE A 90 -6.00 -19.77 -25.60
CA ILE A 90 -7.37 -19.61 -25.08
C ILE A 90 -8.15 -18.59 -25.90
N ASP A 91 -7.54 -17.44 -26.20
CA ASP A 91 -8.24 -16.34 -26.84
C ASP A 91 -8.28 -16.55 -28.35
N GLN A 92 -9.47 -16.63 -28.92
CA GLN A 92 -9.62 -16.72 -30.37
C GLN A 92 -9.46 -15.35 -31.05
N ALA A 93 -9.85 -14.28 -30.35
CA ALA A 93 -9.80 -12.93 -30.88
C ALA A 93 -8.44 -12.26 -30.62
N TRP A 94 -7.84 -11.66 -31.65
CA TRP A 94 -6.52 -11.02 -31.55
C TRP A 94 -6.50 -9.82 -30.57
N TRP A 95 -7.62 -9.11 -30.43
CA TRP A 95 -7.74 -7.97 -29.52
C TRP A 95 -7.75 -8.39 -28.05
N LEU A 96 -8.25 -9.60 -27.73
CA LEU A 96 -8.18 -10.14 -26.37
C LEU A 96 -6.74 -10.44 -25.96
N LYS A 97 -5.93 -10.98 -26.88
CA LYS A 97 -4.49 -11.24 -26.67
C LYS A 97 -3.69 -9.96 -26.39
N LEU A 98 -4.01 -8.89 -27.12
CA LEU A 98 -3.43 -7.56 -26.87
C LEU A 98 -3.92 -6.98 -25.54
N SER A 99 -5.18 -7.20 -25.18
CA SER A 99 -5.73 -6.75 -23.91
C SER A 99 -5.05 -7.43 -22.72
N THR A 100 -4.75 -8.72 -22.80
CA THR A 100 -4.00 -9.44 -21.74
C THR A 100 -2.56 -8.94 -21.61
N LEU A 101 -1.90 -8.62 -22.73
CA LEU A 101 -0.54 -8.06 -22.72
C LEU A 101 -0.46 -6.70 -22.01
N VAL A 102 -1.44 -5.83 -22.24
CA VAL A 102 -1.40 -4.44 -21.80
C VAL A 102 -2.23 -4.23 -20.53
N ALA A 103 -3.50 -4.63 -20.54
CA ALA A 103 -4.43 -4.32 -19.47
C ALA A 103 -4.09 -5.00 -18.15
N LEU A 104 -3.54 -6.23 -18.15
CA LEU A 104 -3.22 -6.95 -16.90
C LEU A 104 -2.08 -6.30 -16.10
N PRO A 105 -0.93 -5.91 -16.71
CA PRO A 105 0.08 -5.10 -16.04
C PRO A 105 -0.46 -3.79 -15.48
N PHE A 106 -1.25 -3.05 -16.27
CA PHE A 106 -1.83 -1.79 -15.80
C PHE A 106 -2.85 -2.00 -14.68
N ALA A 107 -3.71 -3.01 -14.77
CA ALA A 107 -4.64 -3.39 -13.71
C ALA A 107 -3.90 -3.82 -12.44
N GLY A 108 -2.77 -4.51 -12.58
CA GLY A 108 -1.85 -4.82 -11.50
C GLY A 108 -1.35 -3.55 -10.81
N LEU A 109 -0.65 -2.69 -11.55
CA LEU A 109 -0.13 -1.42 -11.03
C LEU A 109 -1.22 -0.58 -10.35
N PHE A 110 -2.39 -0.48 -10.99
CA PHE A 110 -3.56 0.16 -10.41
C PHE A 110 -3.94 -0.46 -9.06
N ALA A 111 -4.07 -1.79 -9.00
CA ALA A 111 -4.45 -2.48 -7.78
C ALA A 111 -3.41 -2.30 -6.65
N PHE A 112 -2.13 -2.27 -6.98
CA PHE A 112 -1.05 -1.98 -6.02
C PHE A 112 -1.20 -0.57 -5.44
N HIS A 113 -1.37 0.45 -6.27
CA HIS A 113 -1.55 1.83 -5.81
C HIS A 113 -2.84 2.00 -5.03
N TYR A 114 -3.94 1.40 -5.49
CA TYR A 114 -5.21 1.38 -4.78
C TYR A 114 -5.04 0.82 -3.36
N TYR A 115 -4.35 -0.32 -3.21
CA TYR A 115 -4.09 -0.93 -1.91
C TYR A 115 -3.28 -0.02 -0.97
N VAL A 116 -2.25 0.65 -1.49
CA VAL A 116 -1.44 1.60 -0.72
C VAL A 116 -2.27 2.80 -0.27
N GLU A 117 -3.07 3.37 -1.17
CA GLU A 117 -3.95 4.50 -0.86
C GLU A 117 -5.07 4.11 0.12
N ALA A 118 -5.60 2.89 0.02
CA ALA A 118 -6.59 2.36 0.96
C ALA A 118 -6.02 2.38 2.38
N LYS A 119 -4.79 1.87 2.57
CA LYS A 119 -4.11 1.89 3.88
C LYS A 119 -3.94 3.31 4.42
N LYS A 120 -3.53 4.26 3.57
CA LYS A 120 -3.39 5.67 3.98
C LYS A 120 -4.74 6.27 4.35
N LEU A 121 -5.79 5.99 3.59
CA LEU A 121 -7.16 6.42 3.88
C LEU A 121 -7.64 5.89 5.23
N PHE A 122 -7.53 4.57 5.49
CA PHE A 122 -7.89 3.98 6.77
C PHE A 122 -7.08 4.54 7.94
N ALA A 123 -5.79 4.80 7.76
CA ALA A 123 -4.97 5.46 8.78
C ALA A 123 -5.48 6.87 9.10
N ARG A 124 -5.82 7.67 8.08
CA ARG A 124 -6.40 9.02 8.27
C ARG A 124 -7.77 8.98 8.93
N ILE A 125 -8.64 8.05 8.52
CA ILE A 125 -9.96 7.85 9.13
C ILE A 125 -9.80 7.52 10.62
N ARG A 126 -8.98 6.51 10.95
CA ARG A 126 -8.72 6.10 12.33
C ARG A 126 -8.15 7.24 13.17
N TYR A 127 -7.21 8.01 12.61
CA TYR A 127 -6.63 9.17 13.27
C TYR A 127 -7.66 10.26 13.57
N ASN A 128 -8.49 10.61 12.59
CA ASN A 128 -9.55 11.61 12.77
C ASN A 128 -10.59 11.15 13.79
N LEU A 129 -11.02 9.88 13.75
CA LEU A 129 -11.93 9.32 14.75
C LEU A 129 -11.33 9.41 16.15
N MET A 130 -10.10 8.95 16.35
CA MET A 130 -9.42 9.04 17.65
C MET A 130 -9.25 10.48 18.14
N THR A 131 -9.03 11.43 17.22
CA THR A 131 -8.92 12.85 17.55
C THR A 131 -10.28 13.42 17.98
N TRP A 132 -11.36 13.09 17.28
CA TRP A 132 -12.72 13.52 17.63
C TRP A 132 -13.14 12.96 19.01
N PHE A 133 -12.87 11.67 19.26
CA PHE A 133 -13.16 11.04 20.55
C PHE A 133 -12.17 11.39 21.66
N LYS A 134 -11.26 12.36 21.46
CA LYS A 134 -10.26 12.82 22.44
C LYS A 134 -9.51 11.65 23.10
N ASN A 135 -9.07 10.69 22.29
CA ASN A 135 -8.39 9.50 22.78
C ASN A 135 -7.09 9.87 23.52
N LYS A 136 -6.97 9.47 24.79
CA LYS A 136 -5.83 9.83 25.67
C LYS A 136 -4.49 9.36 25.10
N ASP A 137 -4.40 8.12 24.62
CA ASP A 137 -3.16 7.57 24.05
C ASP A 137 -2.68 8.38 22.85
N LEU A 138 -3.62 8.87 22.02
CA LEU A 138 -3.28 9.67 20.84
C LEU A 138 -2.80 11.07 21.24
N ILE A 139 -3.39 11.67 22.28
CA ILE A 139 -2.96 12.96 22.81
C ILE A 139 -1.53 12.85 23.36
N GLU A 140 -1.29 11.88 24.23
CA GLU A 140 0.05 11.60 24.80
C GLU A 140 1.09 11.30 23.70
N LEU A 141 0.69 10.55 22.66
CA LEU A 141 1.56 10.30 21.51
C LEU A 141 1.95 11.59 20.76
N LYS A 142 1.03 12.55 20.63
CA LYS A 142 1.31 13.84 19.97
C LYS A 142 2.25 14.70 20.81
N GLU A 143 2.04 14.73 22.12
CA GLU A 143 2.90 15.46 23.07
C GLU A 143 4.34 14.92 23.00
N LEU A 144 4.50 13.61 23.15
CA LEU A 144 5.82 12.96 23.05
C LEU A 144 6.49 13.21 21.70
N TYR A 145 5.72 13.19 20.60
CA TYR A 145 6.25 13.47 19.27
C TYR A 145 6.78 14.92 19.14
N ASN A 146 6.04 15.89 19.68
CA ASN A 146 6.44 17.30 19.67
C ASN A 146 7.68 17.54 20.54
N ASP A 147 7.78 16.87 21.70
CA ASP A 147 8.95 16.95 22.58
C ASP A 147 10.21 16.45 21.88
N ILE A 148 10.11 15.32 21.17
CA ILE A 148 11.23 14.77 20.38
C ILE A 148 11.67 15.77 19.30
N ILE A 149 10.74 16.35 18.55
CA ILE A 149 11.06 17.35 17.52
C ILE A 149 11.76 18.56 18.15
N HIS A 150 11.26 19.04 19.29
CA HIS A 150 11.82 20.18 20.00
C HIS A 150 13.24 19.92 20.50
N ILE A 151 13.47 18.75 21.12
CA ILE A 151 14.81 18.34 21.58
C ILE A 151 15.76 18.21 20.39
N MET A 152 15.36 17.55 19.31
CA MET A 152 16.21 17.45 18.12
C MET A 152 16.52 18.83 17.53
N GLY A 153 15.55 19.74 17.48
CA GLY A 153 15.76 21.12 17.04
C GLY A 153 16.79 21.87 17.89
N LYS A 154 16.83 21.62 19.21
CA LYS A 154 17.84 22.20 20.11
C LYS A 154 19.24 21.59 19.97
N VAL A 155 19.34 20.30 19.63
CA VAL A 155 20.64 19.62 19.49
C VAL A 155 21.30 19.95 18.15
N THR A 156 20.50 20.30 17.14
CA THR A 156 20.99 20.57 15.78
C THR A 156 21.32 22.05 15.53
N ASN A 157 20.94 22.95 16.45
CA ASN A 157 21.27 24.37 16.46
C ASN A 157 22.36 24.66 17.49
#